data_AF-A0A7S3J8G8-F1
#
_entry.id   AF-A0A7S3J8G8-F1
#
_cell.length_a   1.000
_cell.length_b   1.000
_cell.length_c   1.000
_cell.angle_alpha   90.00
_cell.angle_beta   90.00
_cell.angle_gamma   90.00
#
_symmetry.space_group_name_H-M   'P 1'
#
loop_
_entity.id
_entity.type
_entity.pdbx_description
1 polymer ?
#
loop_
_entity_poly.entity_id
_entity_poly.type
_entity_poly.pdbx_seq_one_letter_code
_entity_poly.pdbx_strand_id
1 'polypeptide(L)'
;MTSDSENSSIKRKNKAGDRVESFLITPIQRLPRYEMLLSQSLKYTNKGNPDFELLTKAHKLAKEVNKKNNDSMGKYISSKRKIGLNEICSKYINLMLSHRLLIAEIKDLFILDFEKKERKSCFVSVFTDCLVIFLTGKHGNKDEYYTHLLFNELSYAISVDKMKYYDHIFKVICMDTSVTLMAPDDQSKDKALKQITDC
;
A
#
# COMPACT_ATOMS: atom_id res chain seq x y z
N MET A 1 58.52 29.31 4.22
CA MET A 1 57.11 29.67 4.47
C MET A 1 56.56 30.11 3.12
N THR A 2 56.06 29.14 2.34
CA THR A 2 54.63 28.91 2.03
C THR A 2 54.12 30.00 1.07
N SER A 3 53.63 29.74 -0.14
CA SER A 3 52.98 28.53 -0.67
C SER A 3 52.71 28.73 -2.17
N ASP A 4 52.94 27.68 -2.96
CA ASP A 4 52.07 27.12 -4.00
C ASP A 4 51.33 28.09 -4.94
N SER A 5 51.73 28.18 -6.21
CA SER A 5 51.46 27.21 -7.29
C SER A 5 49.97 27.10 -7.65
N GLU A 6 49.69 27.51 -8.89
CA GLU A 6 48.67 26.99 -9.81
C GLU A 6 47.53 26.16 -9.19
N ASN A 7 46.30 26.67 -9.21
CA ASN A 7 45.21 25.78 -9.60
C ASN A 7 43.89 26.42 -10.02
N SER A 8 43.38 25.81 -11.08
CA SER A 8 41.97 25.54 -11.33
C SER A 8 41.14 26.58 -12.08
N SER A 9 41.34 26.58 -13.39
CA SER A 9 40.34 26.06 -14.32
C SER A 9 38.88 26.31 -13.97
N ILE A 10 38.26 27.17 -14.78
CA ILE A 10 36.82 27.28 -15.05
C ILE A 10 36.21 25.86 -15.11
N LYS A 11 35.67 25.38 -13.99
CA LYS A 11 34.90 24.14 -13.91
C LYS A 11 33.56 24.36 -14.62
N ARG A 12 33.54 24.15 -15.94
CA ARG A 12 32.32 23.75 -16.65
C ARG A 12 31.82 22.47 -15.99
N LYS A 13 30.86 22.59 -15.05
CA LYS A 13 30.14 21.45 -14.48
C LYS A 13 29.33 20.81 -15.62
N ASN A 14 29.92 19.84 -16.29
CA ASN A 14 29.21 18.90 -17.14
C ASN A 14 28.12 18.21 -16.30
N LYS A 15 26.85 18.60 -16.46
CA LYS A 15 25.69 17.81 -16.02
C LYS A 15 25.43 16.68 -17.02
N ALA A 16 26.45 15.86 -17.27
CA ALA A 16 26.39 14.67 -18.12
C ALA A 16 26.51 13.40 -17.28
N GLY A 17 25.81 13.38 -16.15
CA GLY A 17 25.87 12.30 -15.14
C GLY A 17 24.52 12.03 -14.52
N ASP A 18 23.44 12.22 -15.28
CA ASP A 18 22.13 11.72 -14.90
C ASP A 18 22.21 10.19 -14.98
N ARG A 19 22.24 9.52 -13.82
CA ARG A 19 22.27 8.05 -13.70
C ARG A 19 21.23 7.46 -14.64
N VAL A 20 21.49 6.32 -15.28
CA VAL A 20 20.53 5.64 -16.18
C VAL A 20 19.11 5.57 -15.58
N GLU A 21 19.03 5.37 -14.27
CA GLU A 21 17.81 5.44 -13.44
C GLU A 21 16.97 6.72 -13.67
N SER A 22 17.60 7.89 -13.77
CA SER A 22 16.90 9.17 -14.01
C SER A 22 16.29 9.23 -15.41
N PHE A 23 16.96 8.71 -16.43
CA PHE A 23 16.39 8.57 -17.77
C PHE A 23 15.21 7.59 -17.80
N LEU A 24 15.25 6.52 -17.00
CA LEU A 24 14.16 5.55 -16.86
C LEU A 24 12.92 6.13 -16.14
N ILE A 25 13.07 7.16 -15.31
CA ILE A 25 11.96 7.80 -14.60
C ILE A 25 11.22 8.83 -15.50
N THR A 26 11.91 9.47 -16.45
CA THR A 26 11.33 10.53 -17.30
C THR A 26 10.05 10.15 -18.06
N PRO A 27 9.86 8.92 -18.59
CA PRO A 27 8.65 8.55 -19.31
C PRO A 27 7.42 8.46 -18.40
N ILE A 28 7.61 8.01 -17.14
CA ILE A 28 6.55 7.91 -16.13
C ILE A 28 6.05 9.29 -15.70
N GLN A 29 6.95 10.29 -15.65
CA GLN A 29 6.60 11.66 -15.24
C GLN A 29 5.98 12.51 -16.36
N ARG A 30 6.03 12.04 -17.61
CA ARG A 30 5.62 12.83 -18.78
C ARG A 30 4.10 12.92 -18.93
N LEU A 31 3.39 11.86 -18.59
CA LEU A 31 1.93 11.79 -18.73
C LEU A 31 1.19 12.74 -17.73
N PRO A 32 1.58 12.83 -16.43
CA PRO A 32 1.02 13.83 -15.52
C PRO A 32 1.28 15.27 -15.97
N ARG A 33 2.48 15.54 -16.52
CA ARG A 33 2.82 16.87 -17.03
C ARG A 33 1.92 17.29 -18.19
N TYR A 34 1.59 16.37 -19.10
CA TYR A 34 0.66 16.69 -20.19
C TYR A 34 -0.75 16.99 -19.70
N GLU A 35 -1.26 16.25 -18.71
CA GLU A 35 -2.56 16.57 -18.11
C GLU A 35 -2.55 17.98 -17.49
N MET A 36 -1.49 18.32 -16.73
CA MET A 36 -1.34 19.65 -16.12
C MET A 36 -1.28 20.76 -17.17
N LEU A 37 -0.44 20.62 -18.21
CA LEU A 37 -0.32 21.61 -19.28
C LEU A 37 -1.64 21.79 -20.03
N LEU A 38 -2.33 20.70 -20.37
CA LEU A 38 -3.64 20.76 -21.05
C LEU A 38 -4.71 21.42 -20.15
N SER A 39 -4.69 21.15 -18.85
CA SER A 39 -5.61 21.79 -17.89
C SER A 39 -5.38 23.30 -17.79
N GLN A 40 -4.12 23.73 -17.84
CA GLN A 40 -3.75 25.14 -17.80
C GLN A 40 -4.15 25.84 -19.09
N SER A 41 -3.84 25.26 -20.26
CA SER A 41 -4.26 25.81 -21.55
C SER A 41 -5.78 25.98 -21.61
N LEU A 42 -6.54 24.96 -21.20
CA LEU A 42 -8.01 25.00 -21.17
C LEU A 42 -8.57 26.08 -20.25
N LYS A 43 -7.88 26.40 -19.14
CA LYS A 43 -8.26 27.49 -18.22
C LYS A 43 -8.15 28.88 -18.86
N TYR A 44 -7.21 29.07 -19.80
CA TYR A 44 -6.97 30.34 -20.49
C TYR A 44 -7.57 30.40 -21.91
N THR A 45 -8.20 29.32 -22.39
CA THR A 45 -8.90 29.29 -23.68
C THR A 45 -10.38 29.66 -23.51
N ASN A 46 -10.86 30.64 -24.27
CA ASN A 46 -12.27 31.02 -24.30
C ASN A 46 -13.12 29.91 -24.97
N LYS A 47 -14.36 29.71 -24.50
CA LYS A 47 -15.30 28.70 -25.01
C LYS A 47 -15.71 28.88 -26.48
N GLY A 48 -15.57 30.09 -27.02
CA GLY A 48 -15.82 30.38 -28.43
C GLY A 48 -14.65 30.04 -29.38
N ASN A 49 -13.51 29.58 -28.84
CA ASN A 49 -12.37 29.18 -29.65
C ASN A 49 -12.61 27.78 -30.25
N PRO A 50 -12.38 27.56 -31.56
CA PRO A 50 -12.51 26.24 -32.19
C PRO A 50 -11.67 25.16 -31.51
N ASP A 51 -10.55 25.52 -30.87
CA ASP A 51 -9.65 24.60 -30.18
C ASP A 51 -10.17 24.19 -28.78
N PHE A 52 -11.17 24.88 -28.23
CA PHE A 52 -11.68 24.59 -26.88
C PHE A 52 -12.21 23.16 -26.75
N GLU A 53 -12.95 22.68 -27.76
CA GLU A 53 -13.45 21.29 -27.77
C GLU A 53 -12.32 20.26 -27.92
N LEU A 54 -11.34 20.54 -28.78
CA LEU A 54 -10.18 19.67 -29.00
C LEU A 54 -9.32 19.57 -27.74
N LEU A 55 -9.05 20.70 -27.06
CA LEU A 55 -8.33 20.75 -25.80
C LEU A 55 -9.09 20.01 -24.69
N THR A 56 -10.42 20.13 -24.64
CA THR A 56 -11.25 19.40 -23.67
C THR A 56 -11.13 17.88 -23.87
N LYS A 57 -11.22 17.42 -25.12
CA LYS A 57 -11.06 16.00 -25.47
C LYS A 57 -9.65 15.50 -25.13
N ALA A 58 -8.61 16.27 -25.47
CA ALA A 58 -7.23 15.94 -25.18
C ALA A 58 -6.96 15.86 -23.66
N HIS A 59 -7.49 16.80 -22.88
CA HIS A 59 -7.36 16.80 -21.42
C HIS A 59 -8.04 15.56 -20.80
N LYS A 60 -9.25 15.22 -21.25
CA LYS A 60 -9.95 14.00 -20.82
C LYS A 60 -9.15 12.74 -21.12
N LEU A 61 -8.63 12.61 -22.35
CA LEU A 61 -7.81 11.48 -22.75
C LEU A 61 -6.54 11.36 -21.89
N ALA A 62 -5.84 12.46 -21.67
CA ALA A 62 -4.64 12.48 -20.83
C ALA A 62 -4.95 12.04 -19.39
N LYS A 63 -6.05 12.53 -18.82
CA LYS A 63 -6.53 12.15 -17.49
C LYS A 63 -6.89 10.66 -17.40
N GLU A 64 -7.58 10.12 -18.41
CA GLU A 64 -7.92 8.70 -18.46
C GLU A 64 -6.67 7.81 -18.56
N VAL A 65 -5.69 8.19 -19.37
CA VAL A 65 -4.42 7.46 -19.50
C VAL A 65 -3.65 7.51 -18.17
N ASN A 66 -3.60 8.67 -17.51
CA ASN A 66 -2.97 8.80 -16.18
C ASN A 66 -3.66 7.90 -15.15
N LYS A 67 -5.00 7.88 -15.13
CA LYS A 67 -5.77 7.00 -14.25
C LYS A 67 -5.47 5.53 -14.53
N LYS A 68 -5.56 5.09 -15.79
CA LYS A 68 -5.27 3.71 -16.19
C LYS A 68 -3.85 3.27 -15.81
N ASN A 69 -2.86 4.15 -16.00
CA ASN A 69 -1.48 3.86 -15.64
C ASN A 69 -1.31 3.73 -14.12
N ASN A 70 -1.89 4.65 -13.35
CA ASN A 70 -1.87 4.59 -11.88
C ASN A 70 -2.56 3.32 -11.35
N ASP A 71 -3.72 2.97 -11.90
CA ASP A 71 -4.45 1.75 -11.52
C ASP A 71 -3.66 0.49 -11.88
N SER A 72 -3.01 0.47 -13.05
CA SER A 72 -2.17 -0.65 -13.50
C SER A 72 -0.94 -0.82 -12.61
N MET A 73 -0.30 0.27 -12.21
CA MET A 73 0.82 0.25 -11.28
C MET A 73 0.36 -0.23 -9.89
N GLY A 74 -0.78 0.24 -9.40
CA GLY A 74 -1.38 -0.23 -8.16
C GLY A 74 -1.60 -1.75 -8.19
N LYS A 75 -2.21 -2.27 -9.27
CA LYS A 75 -2.41 -3.71 -9.46
C LYS A 75 -1.10 -4.49 -9.50
N TYR A 76 -0.07 -3.94 -10.16
CA TYR A 76 1.25 -4.57 -10.21
C TYR A 76 1.89 -4.67 -8.82
N ILE A 77 1.87 -3.57 -8.05
CA ILE A 77 2.40 -3.54 -6.67
C ILE A 77 1.65 -4.55 -5.79
N SER A 78 0.31 -4.53 -5.81
CA SER A 78 -0.51 -5.46 -5.02
C SER A 78 -0.27 -6.91 -5.45
N SER A 79 -0.10 -7.18 -6.74
CA SER A 79 0.21 -8.53 -7.25
C SER A 79 1.59 -9.01 -6.81
N LYS A 80 2.61 -8.14 -6.89
CA LYS A 80 3.95 -8.45 -6.41
C LYS A 80 3.94 -8.74 -4.90
N ARG A 81 3.18 -7.95 -4.14
CA ARG A 81 3.03 -8.15 -2.70
C ARG A 81 2.30 -9.46 -2.37
N LYS A 82 1.22 -9.75 -3.08
CA LYS A 82 0.46 -11.01 -2.98
C LYS A 82 1.34 -12.25 -3.23
N ILE A 83 2.23 -12.20 -4.23
CA ILE A 83 3.20 -13.27 -4.49
C ILE A 83 4.10 -13.49 -3.26
N GLY A 84 4.68 -12.41 -2.71
CA GLY A 84 5.53 -12.52 -1.52
C GLY A 84 4.82 -13.07 -0.28
N LEU A 85 3.55 -12.71 -0.08
CA LEU A 85 2.72 -13.30 0.99
C LEU A 85 2.43 -14.78 0.73
N ASN A 86 2.14 -15.14 -0.52
CA ASN A 86 1.87 -16.53 -0.90
C ASN A 86 3.08 -17.43 -0.70
N GLU A 87 4.30 -16.95 -0.91
CA GLU A 87 5.51 -17.73 -0.62
C GLU A 87 5.57 -18.17 0.86
N ILE A 88 5.17 -17.30 1.79
CA ILE A 88 5.18 -17.56 3.23
C ILE A 88 4.08 -18.56 3.63
N CYS A 89 2.87 -18.41 3.08
CA CYS A 89 1.69 -19.18 3.50
C CYS A 89 1.25 -20.28 2.52
N SER A 90 2.00 -20.52 1.44
CA SER A 90 1.68 -21.46 0.35
C SER A 90 1.30 -22.87 0.82
N LYS A 91 1.83 -23.31 1.96
CA LYS A 91 1.53 -24.61 2.57
C LYS A 91 0.12 -24.70 3.17
N TYR A 92 -0.47 -23.57 3.57
CA TYR A 92 -1.71 -23.51 4.32
C TYR A 92 -2.86 -22.93 3.50
N ILE A 93 -2.59 -21.91 2.69
CA ILE A 93 -3.60 -21.23 1.88
C ILE A 93 -3.02 -20.82 0.54
N ASN A 94 -3.73 -21.11 -0.55
CA ASN A 94 -3.38 -20.62 -1.87
C ASN A 94 -3.94 -19.21 -2.07
N LEU A 95 -3.08 -18.19 -1.99
CA LEU A 95 -3.49 -16.82 -2.23
C LEU A 95 -3.64 -16.53 -3.72
N MET A 96 -3.02 -17.29 -4.62
CA MET A 96 -2.96 -16.99 -6.06
C MET A 96 -4.27 -17.21 -6.84
N LEU A 97 -5.37 -17.47 -6.15
CA LEU A 97 -6.70 -17.54 -6.74
C LEU A 97 -7.12 -16.17 -7.31
N SER A 98 -7.85 -16.21 -8.43
CA SER A 98 -8.25 -15.02 -9.20
C SER A 98 -9.21 -14.09 -8.43
N HIS A 99 -10.09 -14.67 -7.60
CA HIS A 99 -11.04 -13.91 -6.78
C HIS A 99 -10.42 -13.31 -5.52
N ARG A 100 -9.17 -13.69 -5.16
CA ARG A 100 -8.48 -13.20 -3.96
C ARG A 100 -7.68 -11.95 -4.28
N LEU A 101 -8.23 -10.78 -4.01
CA LEU A 101 -7.51 -9.52 -4.21
C LEU A 101 -7.08 -8.97 -2.86
N LEU A 102 -5.82 -8.55 -2.75
CA LEU A 102 -5.30 -7.90 -1.56
C LEU A 102 -5.88 -6.48 -1.48
N ILE A 103 -6.68 -6.23 -0.45
CA ILE A 103 -7.36 -4.94 -0.22
C ILE A 103 -6.48 -4.04 0.66
N ALA A 104 -5.99 -4.59 1.78
CA ALA A 104 -5.22 -3.82 2.75
C ALA A 104 -4.21 -4.68 3.51
N GLU A 105 -3.16 -4.03 4.02
CA GLU A 105 -2.25 -4.60 5.02
C GLU A 105 -2.25 -3.71 6.25
N ILE A 106 -2.60 -4.30 7.38
CA ILE A 106 -2.61 -3.65 8.69
C ILE A 106 -1.38 -4.13 9.44
N LYS A 107 -0.43 -3.23 9.67
CA LYS A 107 0.81 -3.50 10.38
C LYS A 107 0.70 -3.11 11.85
N ASP A 108 1.72 -3.46 12.63
CA ASP A 108 1.90 -3.05 14.02
C ASP A 108 0.76 -3.51 14.94
N LEU A 109 0.14 -4.64 14.62
CA LEU A 109 -0.87 -5.29 15.46
C LEU A 109 -0.22 -6.30 16.40
N PHE A 110 -0.95 -6.68 17.44
CA PHE A 110 -0.51 -7.72 18.37
C PHE A 110 -1.58 -8.82 18.48
N ILE A 111 -1.16 -10.08 18.39
CA ILE A 111 -1.98 -11.21 18.79
C ILE A 111 -1.80 -11.42 20.30
N LEU A 112 -2.93 -11.60 20.98
CA LEU A 112 -2.96 -11.94 22.41
C LEU A 112 -3.00 -13.45 22.58
N ASP A 113 -1.96 -14.02 23.17
CA ASP A 113 -1.90 -15.43 23.57
C ASP A 113 -2.35 -15.51 25.03
N PHE A 114 -3.63 -15.87 25.24
CA PHE A 114 -4.23 -15.94 26.57
C PHE A 114 -3.64 -17.07 27.43
N GLU A 115 -3.15 -18.14 26.82
CA GLU A 115 -2.55 -19.28 27.53
C GLU A 115 -1.19 -18.88 28.13
N LYS A 116 -0.37 -18.17 27.35
CA LYS A 116 0.97 -17.75 27.78
C LYS A 116 1.04 -16.36 28.40
N LYS A 117 -0.07 -15.60 28.38
CA LYS A 117 -0.13 -14.18 28.78
C LYS A 117 0.91 -13.32 28.06
N GLU A 118 1.20 -13.65 26.81
CA GLU A 118 2.16 -12.94 25.98
C GLU A 118 1.45 -12.26 24.81
N ARG A 119 2.05 -11.14 24.34
CA ARG A 119 1.63 -10.49 23.10
C ARG A 119 2.70 -10.69 22.03
N LYS A 120 2.29 -11.14 20.85
CA LYS A 120 3.17 -11.34 19.70
C LYS A 120 2.85 -10.30 18.64
N SER A 121 3.87 -9.59 18.17
CA SER A 121 3.73 -8.62 17.09
C SER A 121 3.35 -9.35 15.80
N CYS A 122 2.42 -8.79 15.06
CA CYS A 122 1.82 -9.39 13.88
C CYS A 122 1.40 -8.31 12.88
N PHE A 123 1.18 -8.73 11.64
CA PHE A 123 0.46 -7.94 10.67
C PHE A 123 -0.63 -8.79 10.03
N VAL A 124 -1.67 -8.11 9.56
CA VAL A 124 -2.86 -8.70 8.98
C VAL A 124 -2.96 -8.27 7.53
N SER A 125 -3.05 -9.24 6.63
CA SER A 125 -3.33 -9.01 5.21
C SER A 125 -4.80 -9.32 4.96
N VAL A 126 -5.54 -8.31 4.53
CA VAL A 126 -6.98 -8.41 4.27
C VAL A 126 -7.19 -8.59 2.77
N PHE A 127 -7.83 -9.70 2.41
CA PHE A 127 -8.25 -10.04 1.06
C PHE A 127 -9.77 -9.94 0.95
N THR A 128 -10.25 -9.98 -0.29
CA THR A 128 -11.68 -9.97 -0.64
C THR A 128 -12.51 -11.08 0.01
N ASP A 129 -11.95 -12.27 0.22
CA ASP A 129 -12.67 -13.44 0.75
C ASP A 129 -12.05 -13.99 2.03
N CYS A 130 -10.93 -13.43 2.48
CA CYS A 130 -10.20 -13.97 3.62
C CYS A 130 -9.28 -12.94 4.26
N LEU A 131 -8.87 -13.23 5.49
CA LEU A 131 -7.91 -12.46 6.26
C LEU A 131 -6.79 -13.41 6.67
N VAL A 132 -5.54 -13.02 6.42
CA VAL A 132 -4.37 -13.81 6.78
C VAL A 132 -3.51 -13.06 7.77
N ILE A 133 -3.14 -13.73 8.85
CA ILE A 133 -2.38 -13.17 9.95
C ILE A 133 -0.99 -13.77 9.96
N PHE A 134 0.01 -12.90 10.07
CA PHE A 134 1.42 -13.26 10.08
C PHE A 134 2.07 -12.73 11.37
N LEU A 135 2.89 -13.53 12.02
CA LEU A 135 3.73 -13.08 13.12
C LEU A 135 4.95 -12.36 12.55
N THR A 136 5.23 -11.17 13.05
CA THR A 136 6.46 -10.44 12.70
C THR A 136 7.60 -11.00 13.54
N GLY A 137 8.66 -11.47 12.88
CA GLY A 137 9.88 -11.90 13.56
C GLY A 137 10.58 -10.75 14.27
N LYS A 138 11.07 -10.98 15.49
CA LYS A 138 11.98 -10.02 16.17
C LYS A 138 13.39 -10.17 15.59
N HIS A 139 14.11 -9.05 15.44
CA HIS A 139 15.53 -9.00 15.03
C HIS A 139 15.90 -9.83 13.79
N GLY A 140 15.33 -9.49 12.62
CA GLY A 140 15.76 -10.06 11.34
C GLY A 140 15.28 -11.48 11.05
N ASN A 141 14.49 -12.07 11.94
CA ASN A 141 13.80 -13.32 11.65
C ASN A 141 12.67 -13.07 10.62
N LYS A 142 12.44 -14.02 9.72
CA LYS A 142 11.42 -13.89 8.66
C LYS A 142 10.01 -13.88 9.27
N ASP A 143 9.09 -13.23 8.56
CA ASP A 143 7.67 -13.28 8.91
C ASP A 143 7.14 -14.72 8.77
N GLU A 144 6.37 -15.15 9.77
CA GLU A 144 5.83 -16.50 9.84
C GLU A 144 4.31 -16.47 9.71
N TYR A 145 3.74 -17.42 8.97
CA TYR A 145 2.30 -17.59 8.90
C TYR A 145 1.75 -18.04 10.27
N TYR A 146 0.71 -17.37 10.76
CA TYR A 146 0.02 -17.74 12.00
C TYR A 146 -1.29 -18.48 11.74
N THR A 147 -2.24 -17.79 11.12
CA THR A 147 -3.58 -18.33 10.83
C THR A 147 -4.26 -17.56 9.70
N HIS A 148 -5.32 -18.11 9.15
CA HIS A 148 -6.22 -17.42 8.23
C HIS A 148 -7.67 -17.59 8.66
N LEU A 149 -8.49 -16.61 8.29
CA LEU A 149 -9.93 -16.59 8.49
C LEU A 149 -10.56 -16.42 7.11
N LEU A 150 -11.48 -17.32 6.75
CA LEU A 150 -12.26 -17.17 5.52
C LEU A 150 -13.54 -16.39 5.86
N PHE A 151 -13.80 -15.33 5.11
CA PHE A 151 -15.01 -14.53 5.31
C PHE A 151 -16.22 -15.28 4.75
N ASN A 152 -17.31 -15.14 5.48
CA ASN A 152 -18.64 -15.60 5.11
C ASN A 152 -19.68 -14.57 5.57
N GLU A 153 -20.95 -14.76 5.23
CA GLU A 153 -22.02 -13.80 5.53
C GLU A 153 -22.21 -13.52 7.03
N LEU A 154 -21.65 -14.36 7.91
CA LEU A 154 -21.70 -14.19 9.37
C LEU A 154 -20.39 -13.69 9.98
N SER A 155 -19.40 -13.34 9.15
CA SER A 155 -18.12 -12.83 9.63
C SER A 155 -18.26 -11.36 10.02
N TYR A 156 -17.84 -11.01 11.24
CA TYR A 156 -17.84 -9.63 11.72
C TYR A 156 -16.64 -9.34 12.62
N ALA A 157 -16.22 -8.08 12.62
CA ALA A 157 -15.21 -7.58 13.54
C ALA A 157 -15.88 -6.70 14.60
N ILE A 158 -15.57 -6.95 15.87
CA ILE A 158 -16.14 -6.20 16.99
C ILE A 158 -15.04 -5.62 17.87
N SER A 159 -15.19 -4.37 18.29
CA SER A 159 -14.34 -3.81 19.34
C SER A 159 -14.67 -4.50 20.66
N VAL A 160 -13.64 -4.91 21.39
CA VAL A 160 -13.80 -5.52 22.71
C VAL A 160 -13.42 -4.48 23.76
N ASP A 161 -14.20 -4.41 24.84
CA ASP A 161 -13.90 -3.53 25.96
C ASP A 161 -12.54 -3.86 26.59
N LYS A 162 -11.96 -2.86 27.25
CA LYS A 162 -10.67 -2.97 27.93
C LYS A 162 -10.64 -4.21 28.83
N MET A 163 -9.67 -5.09 28.59
CA MET A 163 -9.36 -6.17 29.53
C MET A 163 -8.36 -5.65 30.56
N LYS A 164 -8.31 -6.24 31.75
CA LYS A 164 -7.49 -5.79 32.91
C LYS A 164 -6.04 -5.37 32.60
N TYR A 165 -5.43 -5.87 31.52
CA TYR A 165 -4.04 -5.58 31.12
C TYR A 165 -3.88 -5.12 29.66
N TYR A 166 -4.96 -5.04 28.90
CA TYR A 166 -4.92 -4.81 27.45
C TYR A 166 -6.01 -3.83 27.03
N ASP A 167 -5.59 -2.79 26.32
CA ASP A 167 -6.45 -1.76 25.74
C ASP A 167 -6.48 -1.90 24.20
N HIS A 168 -7.43 -1.22 23.55
CA HIS A 168 -7.54 -1.17 22.08
C HIS A 168 -7.67 -2.54 21.39
N ILE A 169 -8.47 -3.42 21.98
CA ILE A 169 -8.67 -4.79 21.51
C ILE A 169 -9.85 -4.84 20.53
N PHE A 170 -9.70 -5.65 19.49
CA PHE A 170 -10.80 -6.04 18.62
C PHE A 170 -10.73 -7.53 18.32
N LYS A 171 -11.89 -8.13 18.09
CA LYS A 171 -12.04 -9.55 17.80
C LYS A 171 -12.66 -9.71 16.42
N VAL A 172 -12.01 -10.51 15.57
CA VAL A 172 -12.56 -10.93 14.29
C VAL A 172 -13.16 -12.32 14.51
N ILE A 173 -14.47 -12.44 14.28
CA ILE A 173 -15.23 -13.67 14.48
C ILE A 173 -15.69 -14.17 13.12
N CYS A 174 -15.36 -15.42 12.85
CA CYS A 174 -15.89 -16.24 11.77
C CYS A 174 -16.62 -17.44 12.38
N MET A 175 -17.37 -18.21 11.58
CA MET A 175 -18.24 -19.29 12.09
C MET A 175 -17.51 -20.27 13.02
N ASP A 176 -16.32 -20.74 12.62
CA ASP A 176 -15.60 -21.79 13.34
C ASP A 176 -14.37 -21.28 14.08
N THR A 177 -13.99 -20.03 13.86
CA THR A 177 -12.72 -19.47 14.32
C THR A 177 -12.88 -18.03 14.73
N SER A 178 -12.19 -17.64 15.80
CA SER A 178 -12.12 -16.24 16.18
C SER A 178 -10.72 -15.88 16.62
N VAL A 179 -10.27 -14.69 16.24
CA VAL A 179 -8.95 -14.18 16.60
C VAL A 179 -9.13 -12.86 17.33
N THR A 180 -8.41 -12.73 18.45
CA THR A 180 -8.37 -11.49 19.23
C THR A 180 -7.07 -10.76 18.93
N LEU A 181 -7.20 -9.54 18.44
CA LEU A 181 -6.10 -8.67 18.03
C LEU A 181 -6.12 -7.40 18.90
N MET A 182 -4.93 -6.85 19.11
CA MET A 182 -4.72 -5.61 19.84
C MET A 182 -4.02 -4.60 18.93
N ALA A 183 -4.59 -3.41 18.84
CA ALA A 183 -3.98 -2.28 18.17
C ALA A 183 -3.09 -1.48 19.14
N PRO A 184 -2.12 -0.69 18.64
CA PRO A 184 -1.30 0.17 19.49
C PRO A 184 -2.06 1.38 20.03
N ASP A 185 -3.04 1.88 19.28
CA ASP A 185 -3.88 3.03 19.61
C ASP A 185 -5.32 2.87 19.09
N ASP A 186 -6.24 3.70 19.60
CA ASP A 186 -7.65 3.69 19.15
C ASP A 186 -7.81 4.07 17.68
N GLN A 187 -6.97 4.95 17.16
CA GLN A 187 -7.04 5.39 15.75
C GLN A 187 -6.74 4.23 14.79
N SER A 188 -5.74 3.42 15.10
CA SER A 188 -5.34 2.24 14.33
C SER A 188 -6.36 1.13 14.49
N LYS A 189 -6.98 1.00 15.68
CA LYS A 189 -8.11 0.09 15.90
C LYS A 189 -9.28 0.44 14.99
N ASP A 190 -9.70 1.70 14.98
CA ASP A 190 -10.84 2.16 14.17
C ASP A 190 -10.54 2.03 12.67
N LYS A 191 -9.30 2.32 12.26
CA LYS A 191 -8.84 2.11 10.89
C LYS A 191 -8.85 0.63 10.51
N ALA A 192 -8.37 -0.25 11.38
CA ALA A 192 -8.37 -1.69 11.15
C ALA A 192 -9.79 -2.25 11.05
N LEU A 193 -10.69 -1.86 11.95
CA LEU A 193 -12.09 -2.24 11.93
C LEU A 193 -12.78 -1.79 10.64
N LYS A 194 -12.55 -0.55 10.22
CA LYS A 194 -13.08 -0.04 8.96
C LYS A 194 -12.56 -0.83 7.76
N GLN A 195 -11.26 -1.11 7.71
CA GLN A 195 -10.66 -1.87 6.62
C GLN A 195 -11.16 -3.32 6.56
N ILE A 196 -11.45 -3.94 7.71
CA ILE A 196 -12.00 -5.31 7.76
C ILE A 196 -13.48 -5.33 7.40
N THR A 197 -14.23 -4.28 7.75
CA THR A 197 -15.68 -4.17 7.45
C THR A 197 -15.96 -3.74 6.00
N ASP A 198 -15.06 -2.97 5.40
CA ASP A 198 -15.18 -2.51 4.00
C ASP A 198 -14.83 -3.61 2.96
N CYS A 199 -14.48 -4.83 3.41
CA CYS A 199 -14.16 -5.99 2.55
C CYS A 199 -15.39 -6.86 2.31
#